data_AF-A0A1D9H1F3-F1
#
_entry.id   AF-A0A1D9H1F3-F1
#
_cell.length_a   1.000
_cell.length_b   1.000
_cell.length_c   1.000
_cell.angle_alpha   90.00
_cell.angle_beta   90.00
_cell.angle_gamma   90.00
#
_symmetry.space_group_name_H-M   'P 1'
#
loop_
_entity.id
_entity.type
_entity.pdbx_description
1 polymer ?
#
loop_
_entity_poly.entity_id
_entity_poly.type
_entity_poly.pdbx_seq_one_letter_code
_entity_poly.pdbx_strand_id
1 'polypeptide(L)' 'MDLNLNTLQRQIIELQIEHRDLDYLIDHMSQDPAHDELQLRRLKKRRLKLKDAITLLQLQLEPDVPA' A
#
# COMPACT_ATOMS: atom_id res chain seq x y z
N MET A 1 14.20 4.38 23.64
CA MET A 1 13.47 3.29 22.94
C MET A 1 12.81 3.80 21.66
N ASP A 2 13.25 4.95 21.14
CA ASP A 2 12.51 5.77 20.16
C ASP A 2 12.90 5.53 18.70
N LEU A 3 14.00 4.81 18.47
CA LEU A 3 14.48 4.47 17.13
C LEU A 3 13.48 3.58 16.37
N ASN A 4 12.78 2.68 17.06
CA ASN A 4 11.88 1.72 16.42
C ASN A 4 10.59 2.38 15.89
N LEU A 5 10.00 3.30 16.66
CA LEU A 5 8.83 4.10 16.25
C LEU A 5 9.12 4.92 14.99
N ASN A 6 10.30 5.57 14.95
CA ASN A 6 10.74 6.32 13.77
C ASN A 6 10.93 5.42 12.54
N THR A 7 11.40 4.18 12.72
CA THR A 7 11.55 3.23 11.62
C THR A 7 10.22 2.69 11.10
N LEU A 8 9.23 2.44 11.98
CA LEU A 8 7.90 1.99 11.58
C LEU A 8 7.15 3.09 10.82
N GLN A 9 7.19 4.32 11.34
CA GLN A 9 6.58 5.48 10.66
C GLN A 9 7.20 5.72 9.28
N ARG A 10 8.54 5.63 9.17
CA ARG A 10 9.22 5.73 7.86
C ARG A 10 8.74 4.65 6.89
N GLN A 11 8.67 3.40 7.36
CA GLN A 11 8.24 2.28 6.52
C GLN A 11 6.78 2.43 6.06
N ILE A 12 5.89 2.94 6.92
CA ILE A 12 4.52 3.27 6.53
C ILE A 12 4.50 4.32 5.42
N ILE A 13 5.31 5.38 5.54
CA ILE A 13 5.38 6.44 4.51
C ILE A 13 5.86 5.85 3.18
N GLU A 14 6.91 5.03 3.19
CA GLU A 14 7.43 4.36 1.99
C GLU A 14 6.36 3.48 1.32
N LEU A 15 5.64 2.69 2.10
CA LEU A 15 4.55 1.85 1.59
C LEU A 15 3.37 2.68 1.07
N GLN A 16 3.05 3.81 1.70
CA GLN A 16 2.00 4.73 1.24
C GLN A 16 2.34 5.38 -0.09
N ILE A 17 3.62 5.75 -0.30
CA ILE A 17 4.12 6.27 -1.57
C ILE A 17 3.96 5.19 -2.65
N GLU A 18 4.47 3.98 -2.41
CA GLU A 18 4.36 2.87 -3.37
C GLU A 18 2.89 2.52 -3.68
N HIS A 19 2.02 2.51 -2.66
CA HIS A 19 0.59 2.28 -2.86
C HIS A 19 -0.02 3.33 -3.80
N ARG A 20 0.30 4.61 -3.58
CA ARG A 20 -0.21 5.71 -4.41
C ARG A 20 0.33 5.64 -5.84
N ASP A 21 1.59 5.26 -6.01
CA ASP A 21 2.15 5.05 -7.35
C ASP A 21 1.45 3.90 -8.09
N LEU A 22 1.12 2.81 -7.38
CA LEU A 22 0.32 1.73 -7.95
C LEU A 22 -1.10 2.18 -8.31
N ASP A 23 -1.72 3.05 -7.52
CA ASP A 23 -3.02 3.66 -7.87
C ASP A 23 -2.94 4.41 -9.20
N TYR A 24 -1.97 5.31 -9.35
CA TYR A 24 -1.78 6.05 -10.59
C TYR A 24 -1.54 5.14 -11.79
N LEU A 25 -0.74 4.08 -11.63
CA LEU A 25 -0.49 3.10 -12.70
C LEU A 25 -1.73 2.29 -13.08
N ILE A 26 -2.52 1.87 -12.09
CA ILE A 26 -3.79 1.15 -12.29
C ILE A 26 -4.78 2.04 -13.04
N ASP A 27 -4.92 3.30 -12.62
CA ASP A 27 -5.83 4.26 -13.23
C ASP A 27 -5.44 4.50 -14.68
N HIS A 28 -4.16 4.78 -14.95
CA HIS A 28 -3.65 4.99 -16.31
C HIS A 28 -3.87 3.75 -17.20
N MET A 29 -3.51 2.55 -16.73
CA MET A 29 -3.73 1.32 -17.50
C MET A 29 -5.21 1.04 -17.76
N SER A 30 -6.10 1.38 -16.82
CA SER A 30 -7.53 1.13 -16.97
C SER A 30 -8.20 1.99 -18.05
N GLN A 31 -7.57 3.13 -18.43
CA GLN A 31 -8.07 3.99 -19.51
C GLN A 31 -7.79 3.41 -20.90
N ASP A 32 -6.87 2.45 -21.03
CA ASP A 32 -6.56 1.80 -22.30
C ASP A 32 -7.54 0.61 -22.54
N PRO A 33 -8.39 0.64 -23.57
CA PRO A 33 -9.32 -0.45 -23.87
C PRO A 33 -8.63 -1.78 -24.22
N ALA A 34 -7.36 -1.74 -24.63
CA ALA A 34 -6.57 -2.92 -25.00
C ALA A 34 -5.60 -3.35 -23.89
N HIS A 35 -5.77 -2.87 -22.65
CA HIS A 35 -4.88 -3.23 -21.55
C HIS A 35 -4.88 -4.73 -21.24
N ASP A 36 -3.73 -5.22 -20.78
CA ASP A 36 -3.60 -6.58 -20.27
C ASP A 36 -4.35 -6.72 -18.92
N GLU A 37 -5.49 -7.42 -18.96
CA GLU A 37 -6.33 -7.65 -17.78
C GLU A 37 -5.60 -8.44 -16.68
N LEU A 38 -4.73 -9.39 -17.05
CA LEU A 38 -3.94 -10.16 -16.09
C LEU A 38 -2.93 -9.25 -15.38
N GLN A 39 -2.27 -8.36 -16.13
CA GLN A 39 -1.37 -7.36 -15.55
C GLN A 39 -2.13 -6.41 -14.61
N LEU A 40 -3.30 -5.91 -15.01
CA LEU A 40 -4.14 -5.05 -14.16
C LEU A 40 -4.56 -5.76 -12.87
N ARG A 41 -4.97 -7.03 -12.95
CA ARG A 41 -5.30 -7.85 -11.77
C ARG A 41 -4.09 -8.03 -10.84
N ARG A 42 -2.88 -8.24 -11.39
CA ARG A 42 -1.64 -8.35 -10.60
C ARG A 42 -1.32 -7.05 -9.86
N LEU A 43 -1.46 -5.89 -10.53
CA LEU A 43 -1.24 -4.59 -9.91
C LEU A 43 -2.23 -4.32 -8.78
N LYS A 44 -3.53 -4.58 -9.00
CA LYS A 44 -4.56 -4.46 -7.96
C LYS A 44 -4.26 -5.35 -6.75
N LYS A 45 -3.80 -6.59 -6.98
CA LYS A 45 -3.40 -7.51 -5.92
C LYS A 45 -2.18 -6.99 -5.14
N ARG A 46 -1.18 -6.43 -5.82
CA ARG A 46 -0.01 -5.81 -5.16
C ARG A 46 -0.44 -4.62 -4.30
N ARG A 47 -1.28 -3.73 -4.83
CA ARG A 47 -1.84 -2.59 -4.10
C ARG A 47 -2.56 -3.04 -2.83
N LEU A 48 -3.41 -4.06 -2.91
CA LEU A 48 -4.12 -4.61 -1.74
C LEU A 48 -3.13 -5.07 -0.66
N LYS A 49 -2.08 -5.80 -1.04
CA LYS A 49 -1.05 -6.24 -0.08
C LYS A 49 -0.34 -5.07 0.60
N LEU A 50 -0.06 -3.98 -0.11
CA LEU A 50 0.54 -2.78 0.48
C LEU A 50 -0.42 -2.14 1.49
N LYS A 51 -1.71 -2.03 1.15
CA LYS A 51 -2.74 -1.53 2.07
C LYS A 51 -2.81 -2.37 3.36
N ASP A 52 -2.80 -3.69 3.21
CA ASP A 52 -2.83 -4.62 4.34
C ASP A 52 -1.58 -4.47 5.21
N ALA A 53 -0.39 -4.36 4.60
CA ALA A 53 0.86 -4.12 5.31
C ALA A 53 0.87 -2.78 6.07
N ILE A 54 0.40 -1.70 5.45
CA ILE A 54 0.26 -0.39 6.09
C ILE A 54 -0.66 -0.51 7.32
N THR A 55 -1.80 -1.17 7.17
CA THR A 55 -2.76 -1.37 8.27
C THR A 55 -2.12 -2.12 9.44
N LEU A 56 -1.38 -3.20 9.16
CA LEU A 56 -0.67 -3.96 10.19
C LEU A 56 0.39 -3.14 10.91
N LEU A 57 1.17 -2.31 10.19
CA LEU A 57 2.18 -1.45 10.80
C LEU A 57 1.54 -0.30 11.61
N GLN A 58 0.40 0.24 11.16
CA GLN A 58 -0.36 1.24 11.91
C GLN A 58 -0.91 0.66 13.22
N LEU A 59 -1.45 -0.56 13.20
CA LEU A 59 -1.89 -1.25 14.42
C LEU A 59 -0.74 -1.52 15.40
N GLN A 60 0.49 -1.70 14.91
CA GLN A 60 1.67 -1.82 15.77
C GLN A 60 2.08 -0.49 16.41
N LEU A 61 1.84 0.64 15.73
CA LEU A 61 2.06 1.98 16.29
C LEU A 61 0.98 2.40 17.28
N GLU A 62 -0.27 2.02 17.00
CA GLU A 62 -1.46 2.33 17.81
C GLU A 62 -2.14 1.02 18.23
N PRO A 63 -1.64 0.33 19.28
CA PRO A 63 -2.15 -0.97 19.69
C PRO A 63 -3.56 -0.94 20.29
N ASP A 64 -4.21 0.23 20.36
CA ASP A 64 -5.46 0.47 21.09
C ASP A 64 -6.68 0.66 20.17
N VAL A 65 -6.65 0.12 18.94
CA VAL A 65 -7.82 0.11 18.04
C VAL A 65 -8.58 -1.22 18.26
N PRO A 66 -9.75 -1.22 18.93
CA PRO A 66 -10.56 -2.42 19.02
C PRO A 66 -11.24 -2.67 17.67
N ALA A 67 -11.02 -3.87 17.13
CA ALA A 67 -11.69 -4.40 15.93
C ALA A 67 -13.17 -4.69 16.17
#